data_AF-A0A843KDC6-F1
#
_entry.id   AF-A0A843KDC6-F1
#
_cell.length_a   1.000
_cell.length_b   1.000
_cell.length_c   1.000
_cell.angle_alpha   90.00
_cell.angle_beta   90.00
_cell.angle_gamma   90.00
#
_symmetry.space_group_name_H-M   'P 1'
#
loop_
_entity.id
_entity.type
_entity.pdbx_description
1 polymer ?
#
loop_
_entity_poly.entity_id
_entity_poly.type
_entity_poly.pdbx_seq_one_letter_code
_entity_poly.pdbx_strand_id
1 'polypeptide(L)'
;MIATDGLMFEVGIIMLIAFIGAAVASKAKQSVILGYILAGMLIGPYISVELFGYTYDGLVHDTGFIEMLSSMGLTLLMFFVGLGFSMTKLKKTKAPAIILALMDVGLGMFLGILIGFALGWPIIDTVFLAGVISMSSVAITGKALEELERSSSPETEYLLGTVIVESFLSMVLLTIVGGLMFKSDADGMNMTRLIVGILSFYVFFIFLAIVVVPRVVKYFESIKSNELFVLFALGLVFLSAALAE
;
A
#
# COMPACT_ATOMS: atom_id res chain seq x y z
N MET A 1 23.80 4.36 -19.81
CA MET A 1 23.09 5.20 -20.80
C MET A 1 21.88 4.40 -21.22
N ILE A 2 20.69 4.74 -20.73
CA ILE A 2 19.44 4.09 -21.14
C ILE A 2 19.25 4.47 -22.62
N ALA A 3 19.08 3.49 -23.51
CA ALA A 3 18.79 3.77 -24.90
C ALA A 3 17.39 4.39 -25.00
N THR A 4 17.32 5.71 -25.14
CA THR A 4 16.08 6.50 -25.11
C THR A 4 15.05 6.07 -26.17
N ASP A 5 15.52 5.46 -27.26
CA ASP A 5 14.68 5.04 -28.39
C ASP A 5 13.78 3.84 -28.05
N GLY A 6 14.20 2.98 -27.11
CA GLY A 6 13.39 1.84 -26.64
C GLY A 6 12.36 2.23 -25.58
N LEU A 7 12.70 3.20 -24.72
CA LEU A 7 11.88 3.55 -23.56
C LEU A 7 10.50 4.12 -23.95
N MET A 8 10.46 5.03 -24.93
CA MET A 8 9.19 5.61 -25.40
C MET A 8 8.29 4.54 -26.04
N PHE A 9 8.89 3.58 -26.73
CA PHE A 9 8.17 2.46 -27.33
C PHE A 9 7.60 1.51 -26.26
N GLU A 10 8.40 1.14 -25.27
CA GLU A 10 7.96 0.31 -24.14
C GLU A 10 6.85 0.97 -23.34
N VAL A 11 7.01 2.24 -22.96
CA VAL A 11 5.96 3.00 -22.26
C VAL A 11 4.70 3.09 -23.12
N GLY A 12 4.84 3.34 -24.42
CA GLY A 12 3.71 3.34 -25.35
C GLY A 12 2.96 2.01 -25.38
N ILE A 13 3.68 0.89 -25.45
CA ILE A 13 3.10 -0.46 -25.40
C ILE A 13 2.42 -0.72 -24.07
N ILE A 14 3.07 -0.41 -22.95
CA ILE A 14 2.51 -0.59 -21.60
C ILE A 14 1.20 0.18 -21.48
N MET A 15 1.17 1.44 -21.92
CA MET A 15 -0.03 2.28 -21.87
C MET A 15 -1.17 1.74 -22.75
N LEU A 16 -0.85 1.22 -23.95
CA LEU A 16 -1.85 0.61 -24.83
C LEU A 16 -2.41 -0.69 -24.25
N ILE A 17 -1.57 -1.56 -23.69
CA ILE A 17 -2.01 -2.82 -23.10
C ILE A 17 -2.80 -2.55 -21.81
N ALA A 18 -2.35 -1.60 -20.98
CA ALA A 18 -3.10 -1.12 -19.83
C ALA A 18 -4.47 -0.55 -20.23
N PHE A 19 -4.55 0.23 -21.32
CA PHE A 19 -5.82 0.73 -21.86
C PHE A 19 -6.75 -0.41 -22.27
N ILE A 20 -6.25 -1.43 -22.98
CA ILE A 20 -7.05 -2.59 -23.37
C ILE A 20 -7.56 -3.33 -22.13
N GLY A 21 -6.68 -3.61 -21.15
CA GLY A 21 -7.05 -4.27 -19.90
C GLY A 21 -8.11 -3.48 -19.13
N ALA A 22 -7.93 -2.17 -19.01
CA ALA A 22 -8.88 -1.23 -18.41
C ALA A 22 -10.23 -1.24 -19.14
N ALA A 23 -10.24 -1.16 -20.47
CA ALA A 23 -11.46 -1.15 -21.27
C ALA A 23 -12.23 -2.46 -21.13
N VAL A 24 -11.53 -3.60 -21.09
CA VAL A 24 -12.13 -4.92 -20.86
C VAL A 24 -12.73 -5.01 -19.45
N ALA A 25 -11.99 -4.59 -18.43
CA ALA A 25 -12.47 -4.58 -17.04
C ALA A 25 -13.70 -3.68 -16.88
N SER A 26 -13.65 -2.46 -17.43
CA SER A 26 -14.76 -1.51 -17.44
C SER A 26 -15.99 -2.08 -18.14
N LYS A 27 -15.82 -2.70 -19.33
CA LYS A 27 -16.91 -3.36 -20.07
C LYS A 27 -17.52 -4.53 -19.28
N ALA A 28 -16.70 -5.24 -18.51
CA ALA A 28 -17.13 -6.30 -17.60
C ALA A 28 -17.75 -5.80 -16.29
N LYS A 29 -17.88 -4.47 -16.09
CA LYS A 29 -18.34 -3.82 -14.86
C LYS A 29 -17.47 -4.17 -13.64
N GLN A 30 -16.18 -4.36 -13.86
CA GLN A 30 -15.16 -4.58 -12.83
C GLN A 30 -14.34 -3.31 -12.62
N SER A 31 -13.65 -3.19 -11.48
CA SER A 31 -12.73 -2.07 -11.24
C SER A 31 -11.60 -2.08 -12.26
N VAL A 32 -11.23 -0.89 -12.74
CA VAL A 32 -10.21 -0.70 -13.77
C VAL A 32 -8.85 -1.20 -13.31
N ILE A 33 -8.58 -1.14 -12.00
CA ILE A 33 -7.35 -1.64 -11.37
C ILE A 33 -7.09 -3.11 -11.71
N LEU A 34 -8.13 -3.95 -11.72
CA LEU A 34 -7.99 -5.37 -12.08
C LEU A 34 -7.48 -5.51 -13.52
N GLY A 35 -7.94 -4.66 -14.43
CA GLY A 35 -7.46 -4.60 -15.80
C GLY A 35 -5.98 -4.24 -15.88
N TYR A 36 -5.52 -3.27 -15.09
CA TYR A 36 -4.10 -2.89 -15.04
C TYR A 36 -3.20 -3.98 -14.47
N ILE A 37 -3.64 -4.66 -13.40
CA ILE A 37 -2.86 -5.76 -12.78
C ILE A 37 -2.72 -6.93 -13.77
N LEU A 38 -3.82 -7.32 -14.43
CA LEU A 38 -3.79 -8.40 -15.41
C LEU A 38 -2.94 -8.03 -16.63
N ALA A 39 -3.06 -6.79 -17.12
CA ALA A 39 -2.20 -6.26 -18.18
C ALA A 39 -0.73 -6.32 -17.80
N GLY A 40 -0.37 -5.84 -16.59
CA GLY A 40 0.99 -5.88 -16.06
C GLY A 40 1.53 -7.30 -15.92
N MET A 41 0.71 -8.24 -15.43
CA MET A 41 1.06 -9.65 -15.32
C MET A 41 1.36 -10.28 -16.68
N LEU A 42 0.61 -9.90 -17.72
CA LEU A 42 0.80 -10.42 -19.08
C LEU A 42 2.04 -9.87 -19.79
N ILE A 43 2.53 -8.69 -19.41
CA ILE A 43 3.68 -8.04 -20.10
C ILE A 43 4.95 -8.04 -19.26
N GLY A 44 4.84 -8.37 -17.97
CA GLY A 44 5.95 -8.32 -17.03
C GLY A 44 7.00 -9.39 -17.29
N PRO A 45 8.22 -9.23 -16.75
CA PRO A 45 9.37 -10.08 -17.06
C PRO A 45 9.22 -11.52 -16.56
N TYR A 46 8.30 -11.77 -15.63
CA TYR A 46 8.13 -13.06 -14.95
C TYR A 46 7.15 -14.01 -15.65
N ILE A 47 6.50 -13.58 -16.73
CA ILE A 47 5.62 -14.45 -17.50
C ILE A 47 6.42 -15.13 -18.61
N SER A 48 6.53 -16.46 -18.51
CA SER A 48 6.99 -17.34 -19.57
C SER A 48 5.89 -18.35 -19.85
N VAL A 49 5.23 -18.21 -21.00
CA VAL A 49 4.17 -19.12 -21.42
C VAL A 49 4.62 -19.83 -22.68
N GLU A 50 4.79 -21.15 -22.58
CA GLU A 50 4.99 -22.02 -23.74
C GLU A 50 3.63 -22.50 -24.25
N LEU A 51 3.22 -22.03 -25.42
CA LEU A 51 2.03 -22.54 -26.12
C LEU A 51 2.42 -23.04 -27.51
N PHE A 52 2.13 -24.31 -27.79
CA PHE A 52 2.30 -24.93 -29.11
C PHE A 52 3.69 -24.73 -29.75
N GLY A 53 4.76 -24.70 -28.93
CA GLY A 53 6.14 -24.55 -29.39
C GLY A 53 6.62 -23.10 -29.58
N TYR A 54 5.79 -22.11 -29.23
CA TYR A 54 6.19 -20.70 -29.14
C TYR A 54 6.34 -20.30 -27.67
N THR A 55 7.51 -19.78 -27.30
CA THR A 55 7.77 -19.17 -25.99
C THR A 55 7.37 -17.70 -26.06
N TYR A 56 6.37 -17.32 -25.26
CA TYR A 56 6.13 -15.90 -24.97
C TYR A 56 6.88 -15.56 -23.70
N ASP A 57 7.97 -14.81 -23.86
CA ASP A 57 8.65 -14.14 -22.77
C ASP A 57 8.10 -12.70 -22.71
N GLY A 58 7.76 -12.23 -21.51
CA GLY A 58 7.12 -10.93 -21.30
C GLY A 58 7.77 -9.78 -22.09
N LEU A 59 6.97 -8.80 -22.51
CA LEU A 59 7.46 -7.70 -23.37
C LEU A 59 8.44 -6.76 -22.66
N VAL A 60 8.34 -6.64 -21.34
CA VAL A 60 9.09 -5.68 -20.52
C VAL A 60 10.15 -6.42 -19.71
N HIS A 61 11.42 -6.10 -19.92
CA HIS A 61 12.55 -6.73 -19.25
C HIS A 61 13.32 -5.79 -18.31
N ASP A 62 13.49 -4.52 -18.69
CA ASP A 62 14.10 -3.50 -17.82
C ASP A 62 13.01 -2.82 -16.99
N THR A 63 12.90 -3.22 -15.73
CA THR A 63 11.89 -2.69 -14.81
C THR A 63 12.36 -1.45 -14.05
N GLY A 64 13.63 -1.04 -14.12
CA GLY A 64 14.16 0.00 -13.23
C GLY A 64 13.45 1.35 -13.38
N PHE A 65 13.18 1.78 -14.62
CA PHE A 65 12.43 3.01 -14.87
C PHE A 65 10.94 2.87 -14.50
N ILE A 66 10.36 1.70 -14.71
CA ILE A 66 8.94 1.42 -14.44
C ILE A 66 8.70 1.35 -12.93
N GLU A 67 9.61 0.74 -12.17
CA GLU A 67 9.61 0.71 -10.71
C GLU A 67 9.66 2.13 -10.15
N MET A 68 10.60 2.96 -10.64
CA MET A 68 10.67 4.37 -10.25
C MET A 68 9.36 5.12 -10.55
N LEU A 69 8.81 4.98 -11.77
CA LEU A 69 7.53 5.58 -12.14
C LEU A 69 6.38 5.08 -11.26
N SER A 70 6.38 3.79 -10.91
CA SER A 70 5.35 3.17 -10.09
C SER A 70 5.38 3.69 -8.65
N SER A 71 6.57 3.81 -8.04
CA SER A 71 6.74 4.39 -6.70
C SER A 71 6.28 5.85 -6.68
N MET A 72 6.66 6.64 -7.68
CA MET A 72 6.21 8.03 -7.80
C MET A 72 4.69 8.13 -8.02
N GLY A 73 4.14 7.31 -8.92
CA GLY A 73 2.72 7.28 -9.22
C GLY A 73 1.86 6.88 -8.03
N LEU A 74 2.26 5.83 -7.30
CA LEU A 74 1.58 5.38 -6.08
C LEU A 74 1.66 6.42 -4.97
N THR A 75 2.81 7.06 -4.80
CA THR A 75 3.02 8.15 -3.85
C THR A 75 2.07 9.32 -4.12
N LEU A 76 1.99 9.76 -5.38
CA LEU A 76 1.08 10.83 -5.80
C LEU A 76 -0.38 10.43 -5.65
N LEU A 77 -0.74 9.19 -6.02
CA LEU A 77 -2.10 8.67 -5.83
C LEU A 77 -2.52 8.73 -4.36
N MET A 78 -1.68 8.24 -3.46
CA MET A 78 -1.95 8.27 -2.02
C MET A 78 -2.03 9.69 -1.47
N PHE A 79 -1.24 10.61 -2.00
CA PHE A 79 -1.33 12.02 -1.66
C PHE A 79 -2.68 12.61 -2.09
N PHE A 80 -3.12 12.39 -3.34
CA PHE A 80 -4.41 12.88 -3.83
C PHE A 80 -5.59 12.27 -3.07
N VAL A 81 -5.54 10.96 -2.80
CA VAL A 81 -6.49 10.26 -1.95
C VAL A 81 -6.52 10.91 -0.56
N GLY A 82 -5.34 11.18 0.03
CA GLY A 82 -5.17 11.89 1.30
C GLY A 82 -5.78 13.30 1.33
N LEU A 83 -5.69 14.06 0.23
CA LEU A 83 -6.27 15.41 0.13
C LEU A 83 -7.80 15.42 0.19
N GLY A 84 -8.44 14.32 -0.24
CA GLY A 84 -9.89 14.15 -0.12
C GLY A 84 -10.36 14.00 1.34
N PHE A 85 -9.45 13.85 2.29
CA PHE A 85 -9.78 13.48 3.67
C PHE A 85 -9.91 14.69 4.59
N SER A 86 -10.98 14.67 5.40
CA SER A 86 -11.17 15.68 6.44
C SER A 86 -10.74 15.14 7.80
N MET A 87 -9.65 15.69 8.34
CA MET A 87 -9.15 15.35 9.68
C MET A 87 -10.20 15.58 10.79
N THR A 88 -11.06 16.60 10.62
CA THR A 88 -12.16 16.90 11.54
C THR A 88 -13.19 15.77 11.57
N LYS A 89 -13.46 15.16 10.43
CA LYS A 89 -14.44 14.09 10.30
C LYS A 89 -13.89 12.75 10.79
N LEU A 90 -12.62 12.47 10.50
CA LEU A 90 -11.89 11.31 11.02
C LEU A 90 -11.89 11.27 12.57
N LYS A 91 -11.75 12.43 13.22
CA LYS A 91 -11.83 12.52 14.70
C LYS A 91 -13.22 12.17 15.25
N LYS A 92 -14.29 12.39 14.48
CA LYS A 92 -15.67 12.04 14.87
C LYS A 92 -15.94 10.55 14.74
N THR A 93 -15.32 9.88 13.78
CA THR A 93 -15.54 8.45 13.47
C THR A 93 -14.57 7.50 14.17
N LYS A 94 -13.70 8.00 15.06
CA LYS A 94 -12.62 7.24 15.71
C LYS A 94 -13.04 5.94 16.41
N ALA A 95 -14.13 5.97 17.19
CA ALA A 95 -14.52 4.79 17.98
C ALA A 95 -15.14 3.69 17.10
N PRO A 96 -16.10 4.00 16.21
CA PRO A 96 -16.58 3.04 15.22
C PRO A 96 -15.46 2.48 14.33
N ALA A 97 -14.55 3.34 13.86
CA ALA A 97 -13.42 2.93 13.01
C ALA A 97 -12.51 1.89 13.71
N ILE A 98 -12.19 2.08 14.99
CA ILE A 98 -11.35 1.13 15.74
C ILE A 98 -12.08 -0.21 15.89
N ILE A 99 -13.38 -0.20 16.20
CA ILE A 99 -14.16 -1.43 16.36
C ILE A 99 -14.21 -2.19 15.03
N LEU A 100 -14.51 -1.49 13.93
CA LEU A 100 -14.54 -2.09 12.59
C LEU A 100 -13.18 -2.68 12.21
N ALA A 101 -12.09 -1.96 12.46
CA ALA A 101 -10.75 -2.42 12.10
C ALA A 101 -10.33 -3.66 12.91
N LEU A 102 -10.62 -3.67 14.22
CA LEU A 102 -10.34 -4.85 15.06
C LEU A 102 -11.18 -6.06 14.63
N MET A 103 -12.42 -5.84 14.23
CA MET A 103 -13.30 -6.90 13.77
C MET A 103 -12.83 -7.46 12.42
N ASP A 104 -12.45 -6.59 11.49
CA ASP A 104 -11.97 -6.99 10.17
C ASP A 104 -10.63 -7.74 10.25
N VAL A 105 -9.64 -7.17 10.93
CA VAL A 105 -8.35 -7.83 11.19
C VAL A 105 -8.55 -9.14 11.95
N GLY A 106 -9.42 -9.14 12.97
CA GLY A 106 -9.71 -10.33 13.77
C GLY A 106 -10.33 -11.46 12.95
N LEU A 107 -11.29 -11.13 12.07
CA LEU A 107 -11.91 -12.10 11.16
C LEU A 107 -10.92 -12.61 10.11
N GLY A 108 -10.12 -11.72 9.50
CA GLY A 108 -9.08 -12.10 8.55
C GLY A 108 -8.03 -13.01 9.18
N MET A 109 -7.56 -12.68 10.39
CA MET A 109 -6.65 -13.52 11.16
C MET A 109 -7.26 -14.89 11.46
N PHE A 110 -8.52 -14.93 11.92
CA PHE A 110 -9.21 -16.18 12.20
C PHE A 110 -9.30 -17.08 10.96
N LEU A 111 -9.70 -16.51 9.82
CA LEU A 111 -9.81 -17.25 8.56
C LEU A 111 -8.44 -17.73 8.09
N GLY A 112 -7.41 -16.90 8.13
CA GLY A 112 -6.08 -17.29 7.69
C GLY A 112 -5.42 -18.34 8.59
N ILE A 113 -5.67 -18.28 9.91
CA ILE A 113 -5.25 -19.33 10.84
C ILE A 113 -5.94 -20.65 10.50
N LEU A 114 -7.24 -20.63 10.24
CA LEU A 114 -8.02 -21.82 9.88
C LEU A 114 -7.49 -22.45 8.58
N ILE A 115 -7.19 -21.62 7.57
CA ILE A 115 -6.60 -22.08 6.30
C ILE A 115 -5.21 -22.66 6.52
N GLY A 116 -4.31 -21.97 7.23
CA GLY A 116 -2.95 -22.46 7.46
C GLY A 116 -2.93 -23.78 8.22
N PHE A 117 -3.77 -23.94 9.24
CA PHE A 117 -3.93 -25.23 9.92
C PHE A 117 -4.53 -26.32 9.03
N ALA A 118 -5.53 -25.99 8.20
CA ALA A 118 -6.10 -26.95 7.26
C ALA A 118 -5.09 -27.44 6.22
N LEU A 119 -4.12 -26.59 5.85
CA LEU A 119 -2.99 -26.93 4.97
C LEU A 119 -1.85 -27.66 5.70
N GLY A 120 -1.93 -27.82 7.02
CA GLY A 120 -0.89 -28.45 7.83
C GLY A 120 0.39 -27.64 7.95
N TRP A 121 0.31 -26.31 7.79
CA TRP A 121 1.48 -25.44 7.81
C TRP A 121 2.03 -25.25 9.23
N PRO A 122 3.35 -24.98 9.37
CA PRO A 122 3.94 -24.53 10.62
C PRO A 122 3.20 -23.31 11.20
N ILE A 123 3.26 -23.16 12.53
CA ILE A 123 2.59 -22.06 13.24
C ILE A 123 3.03 -20.70 12.70
N ILE A 124 4.31 -20.54 12.41
CA ILE A 124 4.85 -19.26 11.96
C ILE A 124 4.38 -18.89 10.56
N ASP A 125 4.30 -19.86 9.65
CA ASP A 125 3.77 -19.70 8.29
C ASP A 125 2.26 -19.45 8.32
N THR A 126 1.54 -20.13 9.24
CA THR A 126 0.11 -19.94 9.46
C THR A 126 -0.21 -18.53 9.97
N VAL A 127 0.56 -18.03 10.94
CA VAL A 127 0.39 -16.66 11.46
C VAL A 127 0.81 -15.63 10.40
N PHE A 128 1.83 -15.92 9.60
CA PHE A 128 2.20 -15.06 8.47
C PHE A 128 1.07 -14.97 7.44
N LEU A 129 0.50 -16.11 7.03
CA LEU A 129 -0.65 -16.17 6.13
C LEU A 129 -1.85 -15.41 6.71
N ALA A 130 -2.14 -15.61 7.99
CA ALA A 130 -3.20 -14.91 8.71
C ALA A 130 -3.01 -13.39 8.69
N GLY A 131 -1.77 -12.94 8.91
CA GLY A 131 -1.38 -11.54 8.78
C GLY A 131 -1.67 -11.00 7.37
N VAL A 132 -1.22 -11.72 6.34
CA VAL A 132 -1.44 -11.33 4.92
C VAL A 132 -2.92 -11.26 4.58
N ILE A 133 -3.74 -12.23 5.02
CA ILE A 133 -5.19 -12.24 4.77
C ILE A 133 -5.92 -11.13 5.52
N SER A 134 -5.42 -10.73 6.69
CA SER A 134 -6.02 -9.66 7.50
C SER A 134 -5.74 -8.24 7.00
N MET A 135 -4.93 -8.08 5.96
CA MET A 135 -4.49 -6.79 5.43
C MET A 135 -5.32 -6.36 4.23
N SER A 136 -5.84 -5.13 4.28
CA SER A 136 -6.49 -4.43 3.17
C SER A 136 -5.58 -3.36 2.56
N SER A 137 -5.88 -2.97 1.33
CA SER A 137 -5.11 -1.95 0.59
C SER A 137 -5.84 -0.62 0.52
N VAL A 138 -5.29 0.39 1.20
CA VAL A 138 -5.81 1.77 1.19
C VAL A 138 -5.84 2.36 -0.22
N ALA A 139 -4.81 2.05 -1.03
CA ALA A 139 -4.66 2.60 -2.37
C ALA A 139 -5.81 2.15 -3.27
N ILE A 140 -6.09 0.85 -3.24
CA ILE A 140 -7.10 0.21 -4.08
C ILE A 140 -8.49 0.64 -3.62
N THR A 141 -8.77 0.60 -2.30
CA THR A 141 -10.06 1.03 -1.76
C THR A 141 -10.29 2.53 -2.01
N GLY A 142 -9.29 3.39 -1.83
CA GLY A 142 -9.37 4.82 -2.11
C GLY A 142 -9.67 5.10 -3.58
N LYS A 143 -8.96 4.42 -4.49
CA LYS A 143 -9.21 4.54 -5.93
C LYS A 143 -10.59 4.02 -6.34
N ALA A 144 -11.05 2.91 -5.77
CA ALA A 144 -12.38 2.38 -6.02
C ALA A 144 -13.48 3.37 -5.56
N LEU A 145 -13.30 4.03 -4.41
CA LEU A 145 -14.23 5.06 -3.94
C LEU A 145 -14.25 6.29 -4.85
N GLU A 146 -13.10 6.66 -5.41
CA GLU A 146 -12.98 7.72 -6.42
C GLU A 146 -13.70 7.33 -7.72
N GLU A 147 -13.48 6.12 -8.23
CA GLU A 147 -14.15 5.57 -9.42
C GLU A 147 -15.68 5.52 -9.26
N LEU A 148 -16.15 5.28 -8.04
CA LEU A 148 -17.58 5.25 -7.71
C LEU A 148 -18.17 6.65 -7.41
N GLU A 149 -17.37 7.72 -7.47
CA GLU A 149 -17.75 9.08 -7.08
C GLU A 149 -18.29 9.18 -5.64
N ARG A 150 -17.89 8.25 -4.77
CA ARG A 150 -18.33 8.17 -3.36
C ARG A 150 -17.30 8.70 -2.37
N SER A 151 -16.20 9.29 -2.82
CA SER A 151 -15.11 9.79 -1.95
C SER A 151 -15.57 10.78 -0.87
N SER A 152 -16.63 11.54 -1.12
CA SER A 152 -17.18 12.54 -0.18
C SER A 152 -18.34 12.04 0.67
N SER A 153 -18.68 10.74 0.58
CA SER A 153 -19.80 10.16 1.31
C SER A 153 -19.48 9.96 2.81
N PRO A 154 -20.46 10.02 3.71
CA PRO A 154 -20.24 9.77 5.13
C PRO A 154 -19.64 8.38 5.39
N GLU A 155 -20.02 7.37 4.60
CA GLU A 155 -19.50 6.00 4.71
C GLU A 155 -18.01 5.92 4.42
N THR A 156 -17.52 6.73 3.47
CA THR A 156 -16.09 6.83 3.15
C THR A 156 -15.29 7.28 4.37
N GLU A 157 -15.81 8.18 5.20
CA GLU A 157 -15.09 8.64 6.40
C GLU A 157 -14.92 7.53 7.45
N TYR A 158 -15.88 6.62 7.56
CA TYR A 158 -15.78 5.44 8.42
C TYR A 158 -14.84 4.39 7.84
N LEU A 159 -14.95 4.11 6.55
CA LEU A 159 -14.07 3.19 5.85
C LEU A 159 -12.61 3.64 5.94
N LEU A 160 -12.34 4.92 5.66
CA LEU A 160 -11.00 5.48 5.74
C LEU A 160 -10.44 5.44 7.16
N GLY A 161 -11.25 5.77 8.17
CA GLY A 161 -10.81 5.65 9.55
C GLY A 161 -10.47 4.21 9.93
N THR A 162 -11.28 3.27 9.44
CA THR A 162 -11.05 1.84 9.64
C THR A 162 -9.72 1.42 9.01
N VAL A 163 -9.53 1.76 7.73
CA VAL A 163 -8.36 1.42 6.92
C VAL A 163 -7.06 2.02 7.50
N ILE A 164 -7.11 3.22 8.09
CA ILE A 164 -5.95 3.83 8.77
C ILE A 164 -5.58 3.02 10.03
N VAL A 165 -6.57 2.66 10.85
CA VAL A 165 -6.33 1.86 12.06
C VAL A 165 -5.82 0.46 11.69
N GLU A 166 -6.42 -0.13 10.67
CA GLU A 166 -6.02 -1.43 10.11
C GLU A 166 -4.57 -1.42 9.60
N SER A 167 -4.15 -0.37 8.89
CA SER A 167 -2.77 -0.20 8.44
C SER A 167 -1.78 -0.17 9.61
N PHE A 168 -2.15 0.48 10.73
CA PHE A 168 -1.33 0.49 11.94
C PHE A 168 -1.28 -0.89 12.60
N LEU A 169 -2.42 -1.58 12.73
CA LEU A 169 -2.47 -2.95 13.27
C LEU A 169 -1.64 -3.93 12.42
N SER A 170 -1.72 -3.80 11.11
CA SER A 170 -0.98 -4.59 10.13
C SER A 170 0.53 -4.38 10.26
N MET A 171 0.97 -3.13 10.43
CA MET A 171 2.39 -2.82 10.68
C MET A 171 2.88 -3.49 11.97
N VAL A 172 2.08 -3.45 13.04
CA VAL A 172 2.43 -4.12 14.32
C VAL A 172 2.52 -5.63 14.12
N LEU A 173 1.55 -6.24 13.44
CA LEU A 173 1.53 -7.65 13.13
C LEU A 173 2.76 -8.07 12.31
N LEU A 174 3.07 -7.38 11.21
CA LEU A 174 4.26 -7.69 10.38
C LEU A 174 5.56 -7.53 11.14
N THR A 175 5.68 -6.51 12.00
CA THR A 175 6.88 -6.31 12.79
C THR A 175 7.09 -7.47 13.76
N ILE A 176 6.02 -7.95 14.41
CA ILE A 176 6.08 -9.11 15.29
C ILE A 176 6.43 -10.38 14.50
N VAL A 177 5.73 -10.65 13.40
CA VAL A 177 5.95 -11.85 12.59
C VAL A 177 7.34 -11.87 11.98
N GLY A 178 7.81 -10.73 11.44
CA GLY A 178 9.17 -10.57 10.94
C GLY A 178 10.21 -10.84 12.02
N GLY A 179 10.04 -10.23 13.20
CA GLY A 179 10.93 -10.49 14.34
C GLY A 179 10.98 -11.96 14.78
N LEU A 180 9.88 -12.70 14.62
CA LEU A 180 9.84 -14.14 14.90
C LEU A 180 10.51 -14.98 13.81
N MET A 181 10.39 -14.58 12.53
CA MET A 181 10.98 -15.29 11.38
C MET A 181 12.51 -15.12 11.31
N PHE A 182 13.02 -13.92 11.59
CA PHE A 182 14.46 -13.63 11.58
C PHE A 182 15.22 -14.21 12.80
N LYS A 183 14.58 -15.10 13.58
CA LYS A 183 15.16 -15.78 14.74
C LYS A 183 16.12 -16.93 14.37
N SER A 184 16.86 -16.75 13.27
CA SER A 184 17.84 -17.73 12.78
C SER A 184 19.23 -17.10 12.91
N ASP A 185 20.08 -17.72 13.73
CA ASP A 185 21.54 -17.56 13.85
C ASP A 185 22.16 -16.47 14.73
N ALA A 186 21.45 -15.44 15.21
CA ALA A 186 22.02 -14.47 16.15
C ALA A 186 21.63 -14.74 17.61
N ASP A 187 22.54 -15.42 18.33
CA ASP A 187 22.75 -15.41 19.78
C ASP A 187 21.59 -14.89 20.66
N GLY A 188 20.84 -15.82 21.27
CA GLY A 188 20.12 -15.58 22.52
C GLY A 188 19.19 -14.35 22.58
N MET A 189 18.63 -13.89 21.44
CA MET A 189 17.74 -12.73 21.46
C MET A 189 16.45 -13.08 22.20
N ASN A 190 16.44 -12.77 23.50
CA ASN A 190 15.31 -12.99 24.39
C ASN A 190 14.07 -12.29 23.83
N MET A 191 12.91 -12.98 23.87
CA MET A 191 11.59 -12.44 23.48
C MET A 191 11.36 -11.02 24.03
N THR A 192 11.84 -10.77 25.25
CA THR A 192 11.80 -9.47 25.91
C THR A 192 12.53 -8.36 25.13
N ARG A 193 13.70 -8.64 24.54
CA ARG A 193 14.47 -7.66 23.77
C ARG A 193 13.77 -7.27 22.47
N LEU A 194 13.11 -8.24 21.83
CA LEU A 194 12.31 -8.02 20.63
C LEU A 194 11.09 -7.15 20.96
N ILE A 195 10.33 -7.49 22.00
CA ILE A 195 9.17 -6.70 22.44
C ILE A 195 9.58 -5.27 22.82
N VAL A 196 10.67 -5.12 23.58
CA VAL A 196 11.21 -3.80 23.96
C VAL A 196 11.67 -3.02 22.73
N GLY A 197 12.33 -3.67 21.77
CA GLY A 197 12.75 -3.07 20.51
C GLY A 197 11.56 -2.52 19.72
N ILE A 198 10.53 -3.35 19.50
CA ILE A 198 9.28 -2.96 18.82
C ILE A 198 8.61 -1.79 19.54
N LEU A 199 8.41 -1.89 20.85
CA LEU A 199 7.78 -0.81 21.63
C LEU A 199 8.59 0.49 21.57
N SER A 200 9.92 0.40 21.69
CA SER A 200 10.80 1.57 21.62
C SER A 200 10.73 2.26 20.26
N PHE A 201 10.67 1.48 19.17
CA PHE A 201 10.52 1.98 17.81
C PHE A 201 9.20 2.74 17.65
N TYR A 202 8.07 2.13 18.06
CA TYR A 202 6.76 2.79 17.97
C TYR A 202 6.68 4.05 18.84
N VAL A 203 7.16 3.99 20.08
CA VAL A 203 7.16 5.16 20.98
C VAL A 203 8.00 6.30 20.39
N PHE A 204 9.17 6.00 19.83
CA PHE A 204 10.02 6.98 19.17
C PHE A 204 9.31 7.65 17.98
N PHE A 205 8.71 6.87 17.08
CA PHE A 205 8.03 7.42 15.91
C PHE A 205 6.73 8.16 16.26
N ILE A 206 5.97 7.69 17.25
CA ILE A 206 4.80 8.40 17.77
C ILE A 206 5.23 9.75 18.35
N PHE A 207 6.29 9.77 19.17
CA PHE A 207 6.84 11.00 19.72
C PHE A 207 7.30 11.96 18.60
N LEU A 208 8.04 11.44 17.62
CA LEU A 208 8.49 12.21 16.47
C LEU A 208 7.31 12.79 15.68
N ALA A 209 6.26 12.00 15.43
CA ALA A 209 5.05 12.45 14.74
C ALA A 209 4.33 13.56 15.51
N ILE A 210 4.14 13.40 16.83
CA ILE A 210 3.50 14.42 17.67
C ILE A 210 4.29 15.75 17.66
N VAL A 211 5.61 15.69 17.50
CA VAL A 211 6.48 16.87 17.50
C VAL A 211 6.61 17.51 16.11
N VAL A 212 6.76 16.69 15.06
CA VAL A 212 7.03 17.13 13.68
C VAL A 212 5.75 17.55 12.97
N VAL A 213 4.68 16.76 13.05
CA VAL A 213 3.42 17.00 12.32
C VAL A 213 2.84 18.40 12.61
N PRO A 214 2.63 18.84 13.87
CA PRO A 214 2.04 20.15 14.11
C PRO A 214 2.95 21.30 13.66
N ARG A 215 4.28 21.13 13.68
CA ARG A 215 5.21 22.13 13.14
C ARG A 215 5.06 22.26 11.64
N VAL A 216 5.08 21.12 10.93
CA VAL A 216 4.89 21.07 9.49
C VAL A 216 3.55 21.71 9.09
N VAL A 217 2.46 21.36 9.77
CA VAL A 217 1.12 21.96 9.54
C VAL A 217 1.13 23.47 9.75
N LYS A 218 1.76 23.96 10.83
CA LYS A 218 1.89 25.41 11.08
C LYS A 218 2.68 26.13 9.99
N TYR A 219 3.73 25.48 9.44
CA TYR A 219 4.45 26.02 8.29
C TYR A 219 3.57 26.07 7.05
N PHE A 220 2.78 25.03 6.76
CA PHE A 220 1.80 25.03 5.67
C PHE A 220 0.82 26.20 5.75
N GLU A 221 0.26 26.47 6.94
CA GLU A 221 -0.68 27.58 7.15
C GLU A 221 -0.05 28.97 6.92
N SER A 222 1.28 29.08 7.02
CA SER A 222 2.00 30.34 6.82
C SER A 222 2.27 30.67 5.33
N ILE A 223 2.15 29.68 4.44
CA ILE A 223 2.43 29.84 3.01
C ILE A 223 1.23 30.47 2.32
N LYS A 224 1.40 31.69 1.80
CA LYS A 224 0.33 32.43 1.09
C LYS A 224 0.33 32.21 -0.43
N SER A 225 1.45 31.78 -1.01
CA SER A 225 1.57 31.53 -2.45
C SER A 225 1.20 30.09 -2.77
N ASN A 226 0.27 29.90 -3.71
CA ASN A 226 -0.14 28.57 -4.18
C ASN A 226 1.05 27.80 -4.77
N GLU A 227 1.96 28.47 -5.47
CA GLU A 227 3.14 27.83 -6.05
C GLU A 227 4.07 27.28 -4.95
N LEU A 228 4.36 28.09 -3.93
CA LEU A 228 5.19 27.67 -2.80
C LEU A 228 4.53 26.54 -2.01
N PHE A 229 3.20 26.57 -1.88
CA PHE A 229 2.44 25.54 -1.19
C PHE A 229 2.58 24.19 -1.90
N VAL A 230 2.38 24.16 -3.23
CA VAL A 230 2.50 22.94 -4.03
C VAL A 230 3.93 22.40 -3.98
N LEU A 231 4.93 23.27 -4.11
CA LEU A 231 6.34 22.88 -4.10
C LEU A 231 6.75 22.26 -2.76
N PHE A 232 6.29 22.86 -1.66
CA PHE A 232 6.52 22.32 -0.31
C PHE A 232 5.75 21.02 -0.07
N ALA A 233 4.48 20.92 -0.50
CA ALA A 233 3.67 19.72 -0.38
C ALA A 233 4.29 18.54 -1.12
N LEU A 234 4.61 18.71 -2.42
CA LEU A 234 5.22 17.66 -3.23
C LEU A 234 6.59 17.28 -2.71
N GLY A 235 7.42 18.25 -2.33
CA GLY A 235 8.74 17.99 -1.75
C GLY A 235 8.65 17.15 -0.47
N LEU A 236 7.70 17.46 0.42
CA LEU A 236 7.48 16.69 1.64
C LEU A 236 6.96 15.29 1.35
N VAL A 237 6.01 15.15 0.42
CA VAL A 237 5.43 13.87 0.01
C VAL A 237 6.51 12.95 -0.55
N PHE A 238 7.31 13.40 -1.52
CA PHE A 238 8.37 12.58 -2.10
C PHE A 238 9.49 12.26 -1.10
N LEU A 239 9.86 13.20 -0.23
CA LEU A 239 10.85 12.94 0.81
C LEU A 239 10.33 11.95 1.85
N SER A 240 9.05 12.04 2.21
CA SER A 240 8.42 11.06 3.11
C SER A 240 8.32 9.67 2.50
N ALA A 241 8.03 9.57 1.20
CA ALA A 241 8.00 8.30 0.48
C ALA A 241 9.40 7.67 0.41
N ALA A 242 10.43 8.45 0.09
CA ALA A 242 11.81 7.97 0.05
C ALA A 242 12.35 7.52 1.42
N LEU A 243 11.79 8.02 2.53
CA LEU A 243 12.13 7.54 3.88
C LEU A 243 11.31 6.31 4.31
N ALA A 244 10.25 5.98 3.57
CA ALA A 244 9.34 4.87 3.88
C ALA A 244 9.68 3.59 3.10
N GLU A 245 10.38 3.70 1.97
CA GLU A 245 11.07 2.59 1.30
C GLU A 245 12.24 2.05 2.15
#